data_AF-A0A382VFI6-F1
#
_entry.id   AF-A0A382VFI6-F1
#
_cell.length_a   1.000
_cell.length_b   1.000
_cell.length_c   1.000
_cell.angle_alpha   90.00
_cell.angle_beta   90.00
_cell.angle_gamma   90.00
#
_symmetry.space_group_name_H-M   'P 1'
#
loop_
_entity.id
_entity.type
_entity.pdbx_description
1 polymer ?
#
loop_
_entity_poly.entity_id
_entity_poly.type
_entity_poly.pdbx_seq_one_letter_code
_entity_poly.pdbx_strand_id
1 'polypeptide(L)' 'MFYYHPERILIDKAVSEEPLTRQICSRFPDVPTYEVKNYDWHKESSVND' A
#
# COMPACT_ATOMS: atom_id res chain seq x y z
N MET A 1 -23.08 4.95 1.41
CA MET A 1 -22.01 4.00 1.77
C MET A 1 -20.95 4.14 0.69
N PHE A 2 -19.75 4.63 1.00
CA PHE A 2 -18.70 4.79 -0.01
C PHE A 2 -18.07 3.42 -0.26
N TYR A 3 -18.39 2.83 -1.41
CA TYR A 3 -17.71 1.63 -1.91
C TYR A 3 -16.35 2.08 -2.44
N TYR A 4 -15.38 2.21 -1.54
CA TYR A 4 -14.01 2.45 -1.96
C TYR A 4 -13.47 1.21 -2.65
N HIS A 5 -13.18 1.34 -3.94
CA HIS A 5 -12.43 0.37 -4.71
C HIS A 5 -11.10 1.02 -5.10
N PRO A 6 -9.96 0.51 -4.59
CA PRO A 6 -8.67 1.09 -4.95
C PRO A 6 -8.40 0.88 -6.43
N GLU A 7 -7.95 1.92 -7.13
CA GLU A 7 -7.55 1.81 -8.55
C GLU A 7 -6.23 1.04 -8.72
N ARG A 8 -5.36 1.10 -7.71
CA ARG A 8 -4.09 0.38 -7.63
C ARG A 8 -3.62 0.24 -6.18
N ILE A 9 -2.79 -0.77 -5.92
CA ILE A 9 -2.14 -1.00 -4.63
C ILE A 9 -0.63 -0.81 -4.81
N LEU A 10 -0.03 0.07 -4.02
CA LEU A 10 1.42 0.27 -3.97
C LEU A 10 1.95 -0.39 -2.70
N ILE A 11 2.95 -1.24 -2.85
CA ILE A 11 3.52 -2.04 -1.77
C ILE A 11 4.97 -1.64 -1.61
N ASP A 12 5.37 -1.19 -0.43
CA ASP A 12 6.78 -0.97 -0.17
C ASP A 12 7.54 -2.30 -0.19
N LYS A 13 8.68 -2.34 -0.89
CA LYS A 13 9.52 -3.52 -1.00
C LYS A 13 9.92 -4.10 0.36
N ALA A 14 10.05 -3.29 1.40
CA ALA A 14 10.37 -3.77 2.75
C ALA A 14 9.29 -4.68 3.33
N VAL A 15 8.02 -4.50 2.91
CA VAL A 15 6.86 -5.23 3.46
C VAL A 15 6.18 -6.12 2.43
N SER A 16 6.70 -6.24 1.19
CA SER A 16 6.03 -7.01 0.12
C SER A 16 5.92 -8.49 0.42
N GLU A 17 6.91 -9.02 1.14
CA GLU A 17 6.96 -10.43 1.54
C GLU A 17 6.20 -10.71 2.85
N GLU A 18 5.66 -9.69 3.52
CA GLU A 18 4.94 -9.89 4.77
C GLU A 18 3.62 -10.65 4.55
N PRO A 19 3.29 -11.63 5.42
CA PRO A 19 2.04 -12.39 5.31
C PRO A 19 0.79 -11.51 5.31
N LEU A 20 0.81 -10.43 6.10
CA LEU A 20 -0.33 -9.50 6.18
C LEU A 20 -0.52 -8.72 4.88
N THR A 21 0.57 -8.23 4.29
CA THR A 21 0.54 -7.56 2.97
C THR A 21 -0.09 -8.45 1.92
N ARG A 22 0.30 -9.73 1.86
CA ARG A 22 -0.27 -10.70 0.93
C ARG A 22 -1.75 -10.96 1.18
N GLN A 23 -2.17 -11.06 2.44
CA GLN A 23 -3.58 -11.24 2.81
C GLN A 23 -4.45 -10.01 2.48
N ILE A 24 -3.90 -8.80 2.58
CA ILE A 24 -4.62 -7.59 2.19
C ILE A 24 -4.77 -7.56 0.67
N CYS A 25 -3.70 -7.81 -0.07
CA CYS A 25 -3.74 -7.81 -1.54
C CYS A 25 -4.68 -8.88 -2.10
N SER A 26 -4.78 -10.05 -1.46
CA SER A 26 -5.68 -11.12 -1.91
C SER A 26 -7.18 -10.77 -1.79
N ARG A 27 -7.55 -9.76 -0.99
CA ARG A 27 -8.92 -9.25 -0.94
C ARG A 27 -9.31 -8.41 -2.15
N PHE A 28 -8.33 -8.00 -2.97
CA PHE A 28 -8.51 -7.15 -4.13
C PHE A 28 -7.87 -7.78 -5.38
N PRO A 29 -8.36 -8.95 -5.82
CA PRO A 29 -7.73 -9.71 -6.92
C PRO A 29 -7.75 -8.96 -8.27
N ASP A 30 -8.74 -8.09 -8.46
CA ASP A 30 -8.90 -7.30 -9.70
C ASP A 30 -8.10 -5.99 -9.69
N VAL A 31 -7.41 -5.67 -8.59
CA VAL A 31 -6.68 -4.41 -8.43
C VAL A 31 -5.20 -4.62 -8.69
N PRO A 32 -4.59 -3.87 -9.65
CA PRO A 32 -3.16 -3.97 -9.92
C PRO A 32 -2.29 -3.64 -8.70
N THR A 33 -1.36 -4.52 -8.38
CA THR A 33 -0.36 -4.38 -7.31
C THR A 33 1.03 -4.06 -7.87
N TYR A 34 1.72 -3.10 -7.27
CA TYR A 34 3.07 -2.71 -7.67
C TYR A 34 4.01 -2.62 -6.47
N GLU A 35 5.17 -3.26 -6.57
CA GLU A 35 6.25 -3.06 -5.62
C GLU A 35 6.99 -1.76 -5.92
N VAL A 36 7.12 -0.92 -4.90
CA VAL A 36 7.85 0.35 -4.95
C VAL A 36 8.99 0.32 -3.94
N LYS A 37 10.14 0.91 -4.30
CA LYS A 37 11.26 1.06 -3.38
C LYS A 37 11.10 2.37 -2.63
N ASN A 38 11.17 2.33 -1.29
CA ASN A 38 11.12 3.50 -0.42
C ASN A 38 9.91 4.38 -0.74
N TYR A 39 8.71 3.82 -0.62
CA TYR A 39 7.54 4.66 -0.49
C TYR A 39 7.67 5.32 0.88
N ASP A 40 8.11 6.59 0.90
CA ASP A 40 8.21 7.46 2.08
C ASP A 40 6.80 7.74 2.69
N TRP A 41 6.00 6.69 2.91
CA TRP A 41 4.70 6.72 3.57
C TRP A 41 4.81 7.28 4.99
N HIS A 42 5.97 7.10 5.62
CA HIS A 42 6.32 7.63 6.93
C HIS A 42 7.06 8.97 6.88
N LYS A 43 6.97 9.76 5.79
CA LYS A 43 7.13 11.22 5.95
C LYS A 43 5.92 11.73 6.72
N GLU A 44 5.93 11.47 8.03
CA GLU A 44 5.27 12.31 8.99
C GLU A 44 5.52 13.75 8.56
N SER A 45 4.42 14.47 8.44
CA SER A 45 4.32 15.91 8.34
C SER A 45 5.29 16.57 9.33
N SER A 46 6.56 16.69 8.99
CA SER A 46 7.50 17.61 9.62
C SER A 46 7.27 18.96 8.95
N VAL A 47 6.04 19.43 9.08
CA VAL A 47 5.65 20.84 9.02
C VAL A 47 5.34 21.18 10.47
N ASN A 48 5.97 22.26 10.95
CA ASN A 48 6.11 22.77 12.32
C ASN A 48 7.52 22.43 12.86
N ASP A 49 8.48 23.36 12.99
CA ASP A 49 8.48 24.83 12.96
C ASP A 49 9.88 25.28 12.46
#